data_AF-A0A8T3XN47-F1
#
_entry.id   AF-A0A8T3XN47-F1
#
_cell.length_a   1.000
_cell.length_b   1.000
_cell.length_c   1.000
_cell.angle_alpha   90.00
_cell.angle_beta   90.00
_cell.angle_gamma   90.00
#
_symmetry.space_group_name_H-M   'P 1'
#
loop_
_entity.id
_entity.type
_entity.pdbx_description
1 polymer ?
#
loop_
_entity_poly.entity_id
_entity_poly.type
_entity_poly.pdbx_seq_one_letter_code
_entity_poly.pdbx_strand_id
1 'polypeptide(L)'
;MRLYEGTIEQFGTDVMLSKISDVLSKNYEESVGRKVNKSELNSWNNSLNFLKNVIDYSQLKDNYIVVEYQIPYSSSRIDVLLFGKDEALRGNIVVIELKQWSNDNVGDCEHGGNVIVNYGKSKRECEHPCLQVQGYHYWLTDFVAVFEEYPKINLSSCAYCHNYTREPTNVLCSLKFEKYIEKYPLFLREDIKELGIYLNKRLKTGYGLDVFNRFANSPLKPSKKLLEHTKDMMNKQQIFNLIDDQIPAYNAIMHMAMKSSSLKKKSVIIVKGGPGTGKSVIALEVMAELMRKGKFVYHATGSSAFTNTLRNLLGSRLKNQFKFFNSFSNHREDSVDILICDEAHRIRKTSQSRYTPKNQITGLPQIDEIIKSARLSIFFIDELQIVRPTEIGSVKLIKDCAKRFGITDLDISEFELTTQFRCGGSNFYLLWIENVLGIGGSDKMYLTKQDKMEFKIVDDPVRLKNIIDEKNREKKNCARIVAGFCWPWSPPNKDGTLIKDVKIDNFEMPWERKTDFWKWATDDSGMEQVGTVYTAQGFEFDYMGVIFGNDLVYDKVNNKWVAKAENSYDIMAKSNNEKFVEHLKNVYRVLLSRAHKGCYVYFIDKDTEEFFKSRIKILFEQCPENEKPKSI
;
A
#
# COMPACT_ATOMS: atom_id res chain seq x y z
N MET A 1 15.94 -3.89 -0.26
CA MET A 1 16.21 -5.30 0.03
C MET A 1 16.42 -6.00 -1.29
N ARG A 2 17.42 -6.87 -1.35
CA ARG A 2 17.74 -7.75 -2.47
C ARG A 2 18.13 -9.06 -1.83
N LEU A 3 17.46 -10.16 -2.15
CA LEU A 3 17.72 -11.41 -1.43
C LEU A 3 18.93 -12.17 -1.97
N TYR A 4 19.31 -11.92 -3.22
CA TYR A 4 20.54 -12.45 -3.80
C TYR A 4 21.11 -11.45 -4.80
N GLU A 5 22.44 -11.31 -4.80
CA GLU A 5 23.19 -10.57 -5.82
C GLU A 5 24.53 -11.26 -6.06
N GLY A 6 24.99 -11.29 -7.31
CA GLY A 6 26.24 -11.96 -7.68
C GLY A 6 26.50 -11.95 -9.18
N THR A 7 27.65 -12.48 -9.60
CA THR A 7 27.88 -12.72 -11.03
C THR A 7 27.04 -13.90 -11.51
N ILE A 8 26.76 -13.97 -12.82
CA ILE A 8 26.00 -15.09 -13.39
C ILE A 8 26.71 -16.45 -13.21
N GLU A 9 28.05 -16.46 -13.12
CA GLU A 9 28.84 -17.67 -12.86
C GLU A 9 28.67 -18.16 -11.42
N GLN A 10 28.65 -17.22 -10.46
CA GLN A 10 28.35 -17.52 -9.06
C GLN A 10 26.91 -18.03 -8.92
N PHE A 11 25.95 -17.35 -9.56
CA PHE A 11 24.56 -17.78 -9.59
C PHE A 11 24.40 -19.19 -10.15
N GLY A 12 25.04 -19.49 -11.28
CA GLY A 12 25.01 -20.82 -11.88
C GLY A 12 25.58 -21.90 -10.94
N THR A 13 26.63 -21.56 -10.20
CA THR A 13 27.24 -22.46 -9.20
C THR A 13 26.32 -22.67 -7.99
N ASP A 14 25.72 -21.60 -7.46
CA ASP A 14 24.81 -21.67 -6.31
C ASP A 14 23.52 -22.42 -6.64
N VAL A 15 23.00 -22.28 -7.86
CA VAL A 15 21.85 -23.05 -8.35
C VAL A 15 22.24 -24.53 -8.51
N MET A 16 23.38 -24.84 -9.15
CA MET A 16 23.85 -26.22 -9.36
C MET A 16 24.09 -26.96 -8.04
N LEU A 17 24.61 -26.27 -7.03
CA LEU A 17 24.86 -26.84 -5.70
C LEU A 17 23.63 -26.81 -4.79
N SER A 18 22.45 -26.42 -5.31
CA SER A 18 21.20 -26.28 -4.55
C SER A 18 21.30 -25.35 -3.33
N LYS A 19 22.18 -24.34 -3.39
CA LYS A 19 22.40 -23.36 -2.32
C LYS A 19 21.55 -22.11 -2.47
N ILE A 20 21.05 -21.83 -3.67
CA ILE A 20 20.38 -20.56 -3.99
C ILE A 20 19.18 -20.27 -3.08
N SER A 21 18.32 -21.27 -2.81
CA SER A 21 17.17 -21.10 -1.92
C SER A 21 17.58 -20.83 -0.48
N ASP A 22 18.69 -21.41 -0.03
CA ASP A 22 19.18 -21.25 1.34
C ASP A 22 19.74 -19.83 1.54
N VAL A 23 20.46 -19.31 0.55
CA VAL A 23 20.95 -17.92 0.54
C VAL A 23 19.77 -16.94 0.57
N LEU A 24 18.79 -17.13 -0.31
CA LEU A 24 17.58 -16.31 -0.35
C LEU A 24 16.81 -16.37 0.97
N SER A 25 16.66 -17.57 1.54
CA SER A 25 15.96 -17.79 2.81
C SER A 25 16.63 -17.08 3.97
N LYS A 26 17.96 -17.22 4.07
CA LYS A 26 18.75 -16.57 5.11
C LYS A 26 18.63 -15.04 5.01
N ASN A 27 18.81 -14.49 3.81
CA ASN A 27 18.73 -13.05 3.60
C ASN A 27 17.31 -12.50 3.82
N TYR A 28 16.27 -13.29 3.52
CA TYR A 28 14.89 -12.94 3.85
C TYR A 28 14.66 -12.94 5.36
N GLU A 29 15.11 -13.97 6.07
CA GLU A 29 15.01 -14.06 7.52
C GLU A 29 15.73 -12.91 8.21
N GLU A 30 16.92 -12.53 7.73
CA GLU A 30 17.67 -11.40 8.24
C GLU A 30 16.96 -10.07 7.96
N SER A 31 16.40 -9.88 6.75
CA SER A 31 15.78 -8.61 6.37
C SER A 31 14.36 -8.42 6.93
N VAL A 32 13.59 -9.51 7.06
CA VAL A 32 12.16 -9.49 7.41
C VAL A 32 11.90 -10.02 8.82
N GLY A 33 12.88 -10.69 9.44
CA GLY A 33 12.75 -11.25 10.78
C GLY A 33 11.80 -12.45 10.88
N ARG A 34 11.49 -13.11 9.75
CA ARG A 34 10.57 -14.26 9.67
C ARG A 34 11.10 -15.32 8.72
N LYS A 35 10.80 -16.59 9.04
CA LYS A 35 11.11 -17.72 8.18
C LYS A 35 10.29 -17.69 6.89
N VAL A 36 10.94 -18.03 5.79
CA VAL A 36 10.29 -18.21 4.49
C VAL A 36 9.36 -19.43 4.54
N ASN A 37 8.21 -19.33 3.87
CA ASN A 37 7.30 -20.46 3.77
C ASN A 37 7.85 -21.52 2.79
N LYS A 38 7.49 -22.80 2.99
CA LYS A 38 8.00 -23.90 2.14
C LYS A 38 7.64 -23.74 0.66
N SER A 39 6.48 -23.18 0.34
CA SER A 39 6.05 -22.95 -1.05
C SER A 39 6.94 -21.95 -1.79
N GLU A 40 7.41 -20.92 -1.10
CA GLU A 40 8.29 -19.88 -1.64
C GLU A 40 9.70 -20.42 -1.83
N LEU A 41 10.23 -21.21 -0.90
CA LEU A 41 11.49 -21.94 -1.09
C LEU A 41 11.44 -22.86 -2.31
N ASN A 42 10.36 -23.64 -2.46
CA ASN A 42 10.16 -24.51 -3.61
C ASN A 42 10.04 -23.69 -4.91
N SER A 43 9.41 -22.52 -4.85
CA SER A 43 9.29 -21.60 -5.98
C SER A 43 10.64 -21.12 -6.50
N TRP A 44 11.52 -20.71 -5.59
CA TRP A 44 12.88 -20.30 -5.94
C TRP A 44 13.69 -21.45 -6.54
N ASN A 45 13.66 -22.62 -5.89
CA ASN A 45 14.37 -23.80 -6.40
C ASN A 45 13.92 -24.21 -7.80
N ASN A 46 12.62 -24.14 -8.09
CA ASN A 46 12.13 -24.51 -9.41
C ASN A 46 12.46 -23.43 -10.46
N SER A 47 12.04 -22.19 -10.22
CA SER A 47 12.07 -21.12 -11.23
C SER A 47 13.49 -20.71 -11.60
N LEU A 48 14.41 -20.68 -10.62
CA LEU A 48 15.80 -20.28 -10.86
C LEU A 48 16.61 -21.34 -11.62
N ASN A 49 16.22 -22.61 -11.54
CA ASN A 49 16.79 -23.67 -12.39
C ASN A 49 16.46 -23.45 -13.87
N PHE A 50 15.20 -23.08 -14.19
CA PHE A 50 14.82 -22.75 -15.56
C PHE A 50 15.58 -21.52 -16.09
N LEU A 51 15.70 -20.48 -15.26
CA LEU A 51 16.48 -19.31 -15.63
C LEU A 51 17.96 -19.63 -15.87
N LYS A 52 18.57 -20.48 -15.03
CA LYS A 52 19.96 -20.91 -15.21
C LYS A 52 20.17 -21.56 -16.58
N ASN A 53 19.24 -22.42 -17.03
CA ASN A 53 19.33 -23.05 -18.36
C ASN A 53 19.27 -22.02 -19.50
N VAL A 54 18.45 -20.98 -19.35
CA VAL A 54 18.36 -19.86 -20.30
C VAL A 54 19.68 -19.07 -20.32
N ILE A 55 20.25 -18.78 -19.15
CA ILE A 55 21.52 -18.05 -19.03
C ILE A 55 22.65 -18.85 -19.69
N ASP A 56 22.74 -20.15 -19.42
CA ASP A 56 23.74 -21.03 -20.05
C ASP A 56 23.63 -21.01 -21.58
N TYR A 57 22.41 -21.08 -22.11
CA TYR A 57 22.17 -21.02 -23.56
C TYR A 57 22.55 -19.65 -24.15
N SER A 58 22.28 -18.57 -23.42
CA SER A 58 22.53 -17.20 -23.88
C SER A 58 24.01 -16.83 -24.00
N GLN A 59 24.93 -17.66 -23.50
CA GLN A 59 26.38 -17.45 -23.52
C GLN A 59 26.82 -16.08 -22.96
N LEU A 60 26.06 -15.58 -21.99
CA LEU A 60 26.41 -14.39 -21.23
C LEU A 60 27.69 -14.63 -20.43
N LYS A 61 28.48 -13.58 -20.23
CA LYS A 61 29.76 -13.62 -19.51
C LYS A 61 29.96 -12.30 -18.78
N ASP A 62 30.44 -12.34 -17.53
CA ASP A 62 30.69 -11.11 -16.75
C ASP A 62 29.41 -10.24 -16.59
N ASN A 63 28.25 -10.89 -16.52
CA ASN A 63 26.99 -10.23 -16.20
C ASN A 63 26.70 -10.35 -14.71
N TYR A 64 25.90 -9.42 -14.20
CA TYR A 64 25.50 -9.39 -12.81
C TYR A 64 24.01 -9.67 -12.71
N ILE A 65 23.60 -10.42 -11.68
CA ILE A 65 22.22 -10.81 -11.45
C ILE A 65 21.82 -10.41 -10.04
N VAL A 66 20.58 -9.92 -9.93
CA VAL A 66 19.89 -9.72 -8.66
C VAL A 66 18.60 -10.52 -8.71
N VAL A 67 18.32 -11.28 -7.65
CA VAL A 67 17.08 -12.04 -7.50
C VAL A 67 16.29 -11.47 -6.31
N GLU A 68 14.98 -11.39 -6.46
CA GLU A 68 14.05 -10.88 -5.44
C GLU A 68 14.42 -9.43 -5.02
N TYR A 69 14.46 -8.55 -6.02
CA TYR A 69 14.72 -7.12 -5.83
C TYR A 69 13.47 -6.42 -5.32
N GLN A 70 13.47 -5.96 -4.07
CA GLN A 70 12.37 -5.19 -3.54
C GLN A 70 12.31 -3.79 -4.16
N ILE A 71 11.17 -3.48 -4.74
CA ILE A 71 10.92 -2.22 -5.45
C ILE A 71 10.92 -1.04 -4.46
N PRO A 72 11.44 0.15 -4.83
CA PRO A 72 11.39 1.35 -4.01
C PRO A 72 9.96 1.71 -3.57
N TYR A 73 9.79 2.07 -2.29
CA TYR A 73 8.51 2.45 -1.67
C TYR A 73 7.40 1.39 -1.77
N SER A 74 7.74 0.13 -2.00
CA SER A 74 6.79 -0.97 -2.06
C SER A 74 7.30 -2.19 -1.30
N SER A 75 6.40 -3.04 -0.83
CA SER A 75 6.72 -4.40 -0.35
C SER A 75 6.91 -5.41 -1.49
N SER A 76 6.54 -5.06 -2.73
CA SER A 76 6.67 -5.90 -3.93
C SER A 76 8.13 -6.19 -4.29
N ARG A 77 8.35 -7.34 -4.93
CA ARG A 77 9.66 -7.77 -5.40
C ARG A 77 9.61 -8.14 -6.88
N ILE A 78 10.63 -7.71 -7.60
CA ILE A 78 10.94 -8.17 -8.95
C ILE A 78 11.69 -9.48 -8.81
N ASP A 79 11.26 -10.52 -9.53
CA ASP A 79 11.90 -11.82 -9.47
C ASP A 79 13.37 -11.74 -9.87
N VAL A 80 13.68 -11.15 -11.04
CA VAL A 80 15.06 -11.08 -11.54
C VAL A 80 15.36 -9.76 -12.26
N LEU A 81 16.54 -9.21 -11.95
CA LEU A 81 17.21 -8.16 -12.72
C LEU A 81 18.57 -8.67 -13.22
N LEU A 82 18.79 -8.56 -14.52
CA LEU A 82 20.10 -8.83 -15.15
C LEU A 82 20.73 -7.53 -15.63
N PHE A 83 22.04 -7.41 -15.41
CA PHE A 83 22.83 -6.21 -15.70
C PHE A 83 23.97 -6.54 -16.68
N GLY A 84 24.21 -5.65 -17.62
CA GLY A 84 25.30 -5.80 -18.58
C GLY A 84 25.30 -4.74 -19.67
N LYS A 85 26.23 -4.85 -20.61
CA LYS A 85 26.36 -3.97 -21.77
C LYS A 85 26.01 -4.73 -23.05
N ASP A 86 25.42 -4.02 -24.01
CA ASP A 86 25.18 -4.55 -25.36
C ASP A 86 26.45 -4.46 -26.23
N GLU A 87 26.35 -4.90 -27.50
CA GLU A 87 27.47 -4.83 -28.46
C GLU A 87 27.97 -3.39 -28.72
N ALA A 88 27.12 -2.38 -28.49
CA ALA A 88 27.46 -0.97 -28.60
C ALA A 88 27.98 -0.36 -27.28
N LEU A 89 28.32 -1.20 -26.28
CA LEU A 89 28.79 -0.81 -24.94
C LEU A 89 27.79 0.05 -24.15
N ARG A 90 26.50 0.05 -24.50
CA ARG A 90 25.47 0.77 -23.76
C ARG A 90 25.04 -0.07 -22.56
N GLY A 91 24.84 0.57 -21.41
CA GLY A 91 24.35 -0.12 -20.21
C GLY A 91 22.90 -0.57 -20.39
N ASN A 92 22.59 -1.81 -20.02
CA ASN A 92 21.29 -2.43 -20.14
C ASN A 92 20.94 -3.15 -18.82
N ILE A 93 19.66 -3.03 -18.44
CA ILE A 93 19.03 -3.78 -17.37
C ILE A 93 17.85 -4.53 -17.96
N VAL A 94 17.75 -5.84 -17.67
CA VAL A 94 16.62 -6.68 -18.08
C VAL A 94 15.85 -7.13 -16.84
N VAL A 95 14.57 -6.75 -16.78
CA VAL A 95 13.60 -7.22 -15.79
C VAL A 95 12.97 -8.51 -16.31
N ILE A 96 12.98 -9.57 -15.51
CA ILE A 96 12.32 -10.83 -15.83
C ILE A 96 11.36 -11.19 -14.70
N GLU A 97 10.09 -11.33 -15.04
CA GLU A 97 9.08 -11.93 -14.16
C GLU A 97 9.00 -13.44 -14.45
N LEU A 98 9.12 -14.28 -13.43
CA LEU A 98 9.08 -15.74 -13.54
C LEU A 98 7.71 -16.25 -13.05
N LYS A 99 7.01 -17.01 -13.91
CA LYS A 99 5.75 -17.64 -13.53
C LYS A 99 5.82 -19.15 -13.65
N GLN A 100 5.43 -19.82 -12.58
CA GLN A 100 5.29 -21.28 -12.53
C GLN A 100 3.95 -21.79 -13.07
N TRP A 101 3.17 -20.94 -13.76
CA TRP A 101 1.85 -21.27 -14.27
C TRP A 101 1.91 -22.33 -15.39
N SER A 102 0.89 -23.18 -15.46
CA SER A 102 0.74 -24.24 -16.45
C SER A 102 -0.63 -24.18 -17.13
N ASN A 103 -0.79 -24.88 -18.25
CA ASN A 103 -2.05 -24.90 -19.01
C ASN A 103 -3.24 -25.34 -18.14
N ASP A 104 -3.03 -26.29 -17.24
CA ASP A 104 -4.08 -26.82 -16.34
C ASP A 104 -4.54 -25.85 -15.25
N ASN A 105 -3.73 -24.85 -14.92
CA ASN A 105 -4.02 -23.95 -13.80
C ASN A 105 -4.36 -22.52 -14.22
N VAL A 106 -4.24 -22.16 -15.50
CA VAL A 106 -4.65 -20.85 -16.02
C VAL A 106 -5.91 -20.97 -16.87
N GLY A 107 -6.97 -20.31 -16.44
CA GLY A 107 -8.21 -20.16 -17.17
C GLY A 107 -8.42 -18.74 -17.68
N ASP A 108 -9.29 -18.60 -18.69
CA ASP A 108 -9.68 -17.29 -19.20
C ASP A 108 -10.47 -16.49 -18.15
N CYS A 109 -10.39 -15.17 -18.26
CA CYS A 109 -11.12 -14.22 -17.42
C CYS A 109 -11.79 -13.19 -18.31
N GLU A 110 -13.04 -12.84 -17.99
CA GLU A 110 -13.76 -11.81 -18.71
C GLU A 110 -13.11 -10.42 -18.54
N HIS A 111 -12.53 -10.16 -17.36
CA HIS A 111 -11.90 -8.88 -17.05
C HIS A 111 -10.65 -8.66 -17.93
N GLY A 112 -10.71 -7.63 -18.77
CA GLY A 112 -9.67 -7.34 -19.76
C GLY A 112 -8.33 -7.06 -19.08
N GLY A 113 -7.30 -7.85 -19.40
CA GLY A 113 -5.98 -7.78 -18.75
C GLY A 113 -5.74 -8.83 -17.67
N ASN A 114 -6.77 -9.57 -17.25
CA ASN A 114 -6.66 -10.58 -16.20
C ASN A 114 -6.84 -12.01 -16.74
N VAL A 115 -6.46 -12.96 -15.90
CA VAL A 115 -6.64 -14.41 -16.03
C VAL A 115 -7.08 -15.01 -14.69
N ILE A 116 -7.69 -16.19 -14.72
CA ILE A 116 -8.02 -16.93 -13.49
C ILE A 116 -6.95 -18.00 -13.25
N VAL A 117 -6.31 -17.98 -12.09
CA VAL A 117 -5.27 -18.95 -11.72
C VAL A 117 -5.75 -19.85 -10.59
N ASN A 118 -5.66 -21.16 -10.79
CA ASN A 118 -6.02 -22.17 -9.80
C ASN A 118 -4.79 -22.64 -9.02
N TYR A 119 -4.64 -22.15 -7.78
CA TYR A 119 -3.59 -22.58 -6.86
C TYR A 119 -3.95 -23.85 -6.07
N GLY A 120 -4.87 -24.66 -6.60
CA GLY A 120 -5.39 -25.90 -5.99
C GLY A 120 -6.42 -25.63 -4.89
N LYS A 121 -6.01 -24.96 -3.81
CA LYS A 121 -6.89 -24.63 -2.68
C LYS A 121 -7.77 -23.41 -2.92
N SER A 122 -7.40 -22.56 -3.88
CA SER A 122 -8.12 -21.34 -4.20
C SER A 122 -7.93 -20.99 -5.67
N LYS A 123 -8.99 -20.50 -6.31
CA LYS A 123 -8.89 -19.76 -7.58
C LYS A 123 -8.72 -18.29 -7.27
N ARG A 124 -7.81 -17.62 -7.97
CA ARG A 124 -7.57 -16.19 -7.85
C ARG A 124 -7.61 -15.56 -9.22
N GLU A 125 -8.13 -14.36 -9.29
CA GLU A 125 -7.98 -13.52 -10.46
C GLU A 125 -6.63 -12.79 -10.36
N CYS A 126 -5.81 -12.93 -11.40
CA CYS A 126 -4.47 -12.37 -11.47
C CYS A 126 -4.29 -11.60 -12.78
N GLU A 127 -3.39 -10.64 -12.77
CA GLU A 127 -3.00 -9.88 -13.95
C GLU A 127 -2.19 -10.77 -14.91
N HIS A 128 -2.23 -10.44 -16.20
CA HIS A 128 -1.34 -11.08 -17.15
C HIS A 128 0.14 -10.83 -16.80
N PRO A 129 1.06 -11.80 -16.94
CA PRO A 129 2.47 -11.61 -16.57
C PRO A 129 3.15 -10.42 -17.26
N CYS A 130 2.80 -10.15 -18.52
CA CYS A 130 3.28 -8.97 -19.25
C CYS A 130 2.78 -7.64 -18.65
N LEU A 131 1.58 -7.61 -18.09
CA LEU A 131 1.04 -6.43 -17.41
C LEU A 131 1.73 -6.20 -16.06
N GLN A 132 2.07 -7.29 -15.35
CA GLN A 132 2.84 -7.20 -14.11
C GLN A 132 4.24 -6.63 -14.36
N VAL A 133 4.97 -7.18 -15.34
CA VAL A 133 6.32 -6.68 -15.68
C VAL A 133 6.27 -5.26 -16.25
N GLN A 134 5.19 -4.87 -16.94
CA GLN A 134 4.93 -3.48 -17.33
C GLN A 134 4.86 -2.56 -16.12
N GLY A 135 4.15 -2.96 -15.06
CA GLY A 135 4.06 -2.21 -13.81
C GLY A 135 5.45 -1.97 -13.21
N TYR A 136 6.27 -3.01 -13.13
CA TYR A 136 7.65 -2.89 -12.64
C TYR A 136 8.54 -2.02 -13.51
N HIS A 137 8.41 -2.14 -14.84
CA HIS A 137 9.15 -1.34 -15.80
C HIS A 137 8.93 0.15 -15.55
N TYR A 138 7.67 0.59 -15.52
CA TYR A 138 7.36 2.00 -15.31
C TYR A 138 7.68 2.48 -13.89
N TRP A 139 7.54 1.61 -12.89
CA TRP A 139 7.94 1.95 -11.53
C TRP A 139 9.43 2.26 -11.44
N LEU A 140 10.28 1.40 -12.01
CA LEU A 140 11.72 1.62 -12.03
C LEU A 140 12.10 2.90 -12.77
N THR A 141 11.54 3.15 -13.96
CA THR A 141 11.85 4.37 -14.73
C THR A 141 11.40 5.65 -14.02
N ASP A 142 10.29 5.60 -13.29
CA ASP A 142 9.78 6.77 -12.57
C ASP A 142 10.59 7.08 -11.32
N PHE A 143 11.05 6.06 -10.59
CA PHE A 143 11.64 6.24 -9.26
C PHE A 143 13.16 6.14 -9.19
N VAL A 144 13.83 5.52 -10.16
CA VAL A 144 15.29 5.39 -10.15
C VAL A 144 15.90 6.40 -11.13
N ALA A 145 16.69 7.34 -10.61
CA ALA A 145 17.23 8.45 -11.40
C ALA A 145 18.12 8.01 -12.57
N VAL A 146 18.81 6.88 -12.46
CA VAL A 146 19.77 6.37 -13.46
C VAL A 146 19.18 6.21 -14.88
N PHE A 147 17.85 6.05 -15.00
CA PHE A 147 17.19 5.93 -16.31
C PHE A 147 17.04 7.27 -17.06
N GLU A 148 17.27 8.39 -16.38
CA GLU A 148 17.29 9.75 -16.95
C GLU A 148 18.72 10.32 -17.07
N GLU A 149 19.71 9.68 -16.44
CA GLU A 149 21.11 10.12 -16.41
C GLU A 149 21.88 9.71 -17.68
N TYR A 150 22.92 10.48 -18.01
CA TYR A 150 23.86 10.16 -19.09
C TYR A 150 25.17 9.57 -18.55
N PRO A 151 25.73 8.51 -19.17
CA PRO A 151 25.21 7.79 -20.33
C PRO A 151 24.00 6.91 -19.97
N LYS A 152 22.96 6.94 -20.82
CA LYS A 152 21.67 6.31 -20.54
C LYS A 152 21.81 4.81 -20.34
N ILE A 153 21.20 4.31 -19.26
CA ILE A 153 20.97 2.88 -19.06
C ILE A 153 19.60 2.55 -19.67
N ASN A 154 19.57 1.55 -20.55
CA ASN A 154 18.33 1.05 -21.13
C ASN A 154 17.67 0.06 -20.18
N LEU A 155 16.34 0.12 -20.09
CA LEU A 155 15.53 -0.87 -19.40
C LEU A 155 14.77 -1.71 -20.42
N SER A 156 14.84 -3.03 -20.29
CA SER A 156 14.01 -3.98 -21.03
C SER A 156 13.30 -4.89 -20.03
N SER A 157 12.16 -5.43 -20.43
CA SER A 157 11.30 -6.20 -19.53
C SER A 157 10.59 -7.33 -20.28
N CYS A 158 10.49 -8.50 -19.67
CA CYS A 158 9.80 -9.66 -20.20
C CYS A 158 9.24 -10.55 -19.09
N ALA A 159 8.33 -11.45 -19.45
CA ALA A 159 7.84 -12.50 -18.56
C ALA A 159 8.21 -13.88 -19.10
N TYR A 160 8.52 -14.82 -18.21
CA TYR A 160 8.83 -16.20 -18.54
C TYR A 160 7.93 -17.17 -17.75
N CYS A 161 6.94 -17.74 -18.44
CA CYS A 161 6.02 -18.76 -17.92
C CYS A 161 6.59 -20.15 -18.19
N HIS A 162 7.58 -20.56 -17.41
CA HIS A 162 8.43 -21.72 -17.71
C HIS A 162 7.76 -23.09 -17.58
N ASN A 163 6.55 -23.15 -17.00
CA ASN A 163 5.73 -24.37 -16.94
C ASN A 163 4.55 -24.37 -17.94
N TYR A 164 4.39 -23.30 -18.72
CA TYR A 164 3.25 -23.12 -19.63
C TYR A 164 3.67 -23.56 -21.04
N THR A 165 2.99 -24.56 -21.57
CA THR A 165 3.24 -25.19 -22.88
C THR A 165 2.49 -24.45 -23.97
N ARG A 166 3.06 -24.36 -25.17
CA ARG A 166 2.38 -23.75 -26.31
C ARG A 166 1.27 -24.64 -26.88
N GLU A 167 0.01 -24.17 -26.82
CA GLU A 167 -1.16 -24.85 -27.37
C GLU A 167 -2.03 -23.89 -28.23
N PRO A 168 -2.87 -24.41 -29.14
CA PRO A 168 -3.73 -23.58 -30.01
C PRO A 168 -4.70 -22.66 -29.25
N THR A 169 -5.13 -23.05 -28.05
CA THR A 169 -6.07 -22.30 -27.20
C THR A 169 -5.39 -21.67 -25.99
N ASN A 170 -4.18 -21.14 -26.17
CA ASN A 170 -3.41 -20.52 -25.09
C ASN A 170 -4.08 -19.25 -24.56
N VAL A 171 -4.58 -19.31 -23.33
CA VAL A 171 -5.18 -18.16 -22.63
C VAL A 171 -4.19 -16.99 -22.58
N LEU A 172 -2.95 -17.25 -22.18
CA LEU A 172 -1.89 -16.23 -22.07
C LEU A 172 -1.47 -15.64 -23.42
N CYS A 173 -1.75 -16.31 -24.54
CA CYS A 173 -1.42 -15.82 -25.88
C CYS A 173 -2.66 -15.33 -26.64
N SER A 174 -3.80 -15.18 -25.96
CA SER A 174 -5.03 -14.72 -26.59
C SER A 174 -4.93 -13.28 -27.10
N LEU A 175 -5.72 -12.95 -28.14
CA LEU A 175 -5.70 -11.65 -28.81
C LEU A 175 -5.91 -10.46 -27.85
N LYS A 176 -6.63 -10.66 -26.74
CA LYS A 176 -6.82 -9.59 -25.74
C LYS A 176 -5.52 -9.13 -25.06
N PHE A 177 -4.44 -9.91 -25.17
CA PHE A 177 -3.13 -9.59 -24.59
C PHE A 177 -2.07 -9.16 -25.62
N GLU A 178 -2.37 -9.21 -26.92
CA GLU A 178 -1.42 -8.98 -28.02
C GLU A 178 -0.64 -7.67 -27.84
N LYS A 179 -1.34 -6.55 -27.61
CA LYS A 179 -0.74 -5.23 -27.37
C LYS A 179 0.25 -5.18 -26.20
N TYR A 180 0.07 -6.04 -25.18
CA TYR A 180 0.96 -6.10 -24.03
C TYR A 180 2.16 -6.99 -24.34
N ILE A 181 1.94 -8.12 -25.02
CA ILE A 181 2.98 -9.07 -25.43
C ILE A 181 3.94 -8.43 -26.42
N GLU A 182 3.46 -7.62 -27.37
CA GLU A 182 4.29 -6.89 -28.31
C GLU A 182 5.30 -5.95 -27.62
N LYS A 183 4.86 -5.30 -26.53
CA LYS A 183 5.69 -4.35 -25.78
C LYS A 183 6.57 -5.03 -24.73
N TYR A 184 6.04 -6.06 -24.07
CA TYR A 184 6.67 -6.82 -23.00
C TYR A 184 6.57 -8.31 -23.33
N PRO A 185 7.58 -8.88 -24.02
CA PRO A 185 7.50 -10.24 -24.54
C PRO A 185 7.20 -11.29 -23.48
N LEU A 186 6.32 -12.22 -23.85
CA LEU A 186 6.01 -13.43 -23.09
C LEU A 186 6.80 -14.60 -23.68
N PHE A 187 7.58 -15.27 -22.84
CA PHE A 187 8.26 -16.51 -23.16
C PHE A 187 7.57 -17.66 -22.42
N LEU A 188 7.35 -18.75 -23.14
CA LEU A 188 6.74 -20.00 -22.65
C LEU A 188 7.81 -21.07 -22.42
N ARG A 189 7.41 -22.23 -21.90
CA ARG A 189 8.28 -23.34 -21.54
C ARG A 189 9.30 -23.69 -22.63
N GLU A 190 8.89 -23.70 -23.89
CA GLU A 190 9.72 -24.09 -25.04
C GLU A 190 10.68 -22.98 -25.51
N ASP A 191 10.42 -21.73 -25.12
CA ASP A 191 11.06 -20.53 -25.68
C ASP A 191 12.44 -20.22 -25.03
N ILE A 192 13.14 -21.25 -24.53
CA ILE A 192 14.47 -21.11 -23.89
C ILE A 192 15.46 -20.43 -24.84
N LYS A 193 15.41 -20.81 -26.12
CA LYS A 193 16.33 -20.29 -27.14
C LYS A 193 16.04 -18.83 -27.47
N GLU A 194 14.77 -18.51 -27.66
CA GLU A 194 14.24 -17.19 -27.99
C GLU A 194 14.52 -16.20 -26.85
N LEU A 195 14.31 -16.62 -25.60
CA LEU A 195 14.66 -15.83 -24.42
C LEU A 195 16.19 -15.67 -24.32
N GLY A 196 16.96 -16.73 -24.57
CA GLY A 196 18.42 -16.64 -24.59
C GLY A 196 18.96 -15.66 -25.62
N ILE A 197 18.40 -15.65 -26.85
CA ILE A 197 18.70 -14.67 -27.90
C ILE A 197 18.30 -13.25 -27.46
N TYR A 198 17.13 -13.11 -26.83
CA TYR A 198 16.64 -11.84 -26.30
C TYR A 198 17.60 -11.26 -25.24
N LEU A 199 18.13 -12.09 -24.35
CA LEU A 199 19.10 -11.69 -23.33
C LEU A 199 20.46 -11.37 -23.96
N ASN A 200 20.97 -12.25 -24.82
CA ASN A 200 22.25 -12.08 -25.49
C ASN A 200 22.32 -10.72 -26.22
N LYS A 201 21.31 -10.39 -27.04
CA LYS A 201 21.25 -9.12 -27.78
C LYS A 201 21.43 -7.87 -26.90
N ARG A 202 21.05 -7.94 -25.62
CA ARG A 202 21.06 -6.81 -24.68
C ARG A 202 22.25 -6.80 -23.74
N LEU A 203 22.84 -7.96 -23.46
CA LEU A 203 23.75 -8.15 -22.34
C LEU A 203 25.08 -8.82 -22.72
N LYS A 204 25.27 -9.22 -23.99
CA LYS A 204 26.38 -10.04 -24.49
C LYS A 204 27.78 -9.56 -24.11
N THR A 205 27.99 -8.25 -23.95
CA THR A 205 29.33 -7.71 -23.70
C THR A 205 29.76 -7.83 -22.22
N GLY A 206 28.85 -8.17 -21.30
CA GLY A 206 29.18 -8.30 -19.88
C GLY A 206 29.23 -6.95 -19.16
N TYR A 207 30.22 -6.73 -18.28
CA TYR A 207 30.34 -5.55 -17.42
C TYR A 207 29.10 -5.30 -16.55
N GLY A 208 28.48 -6.37 -16.08
CA GLY A 208 27.25 -6.27 -15.30
C GLY A 208 27.43 -5.53 -13.98
N LEU A 209 28.59 -5.71 -13.33
CA LEU A 209 28.89 -5.07 -12.05
C LEU A 209 28.95 -3.53 -12.18
N ASP A 210 29.48 -3.00 -13.28
CA ASP A 210 29.49 -1.55 -13.56
C ASP A 210 28.07 -0.98 -13.61
N VAL A 211 27.21 -1.65 -14.39
CA VAL A 211 25.82 -1.22 -14.61
C VAL A 211 25.02 -1.35 -13.31
N PHE A 212 25.23 -2.44 -12.58
CA PHE A 212 24.65 -2.64 -11.26
C PHE A 212 25.08 -1.56 -10.27
N ASN A 213 26.37 -1.22 -10.18
CA ASN A 213 26.87 -0.20 -9.26
C ASN A 213 26.26 1.18 -9.56
N ARG A 214 26.07 1.53 -10.84
CA ARG A 214 25.36 2.75 -11.23
C ARG A 214 23.90 2.73 -10.80
N PHE A 215 23.22 1.60 -11.00
CA PHE A 215 21.82 1.43 -10.59
C PHE A 215 21.65 1.46 -9.06
N ALA A 216 22.48 0.72 -8.34
CA ALA A 216 22.41 0.56 -6.88
C ALA A 216 22.73 1.86 -6.13
N ASN A 217 23.64 2.68 -6.66
CA ASN A 217 24.01 3.97 -6.09
C ASN A 217 23.16 5.14 -6.63
N SER A 218 22.23 4.86 -7.54
CA SER A 218 21.33 5.87 -8.07
C SER A 218 20.44 6.43 -6.96
N PRO A 219 20.28 7.74 -6.85
CA PRO A 219 19.31 8.30 -5.94
C PRO A 219 17.89 7.87 -6.36
N LEU A 220 17.06 7.63 -5.36
CA LEU A 220 15.63 7.39 -5.56
C LEU A 220 14.90 8.74 -5.61
N LYS A 221 14.06 8.92 -6.63
CA LYS A 221 13.15 10.07 -6.68
C LYS A 221 12.11 9.97 -5.57
N PRO A 222 11.57 11.09 -5.07
CA PRO A 222 10.54 11.08 -4.02
C PRO A 222 9.29 10.30 -4.44
N SER A 223 8.68 9.56 -3.49
CA SER A 223 7.38 8.91 -3.71
C SER A 223 6.31 9.95 -4.07
N LYS A 224 5.53 9.67 -5.12
CA LYS A 224 4.41 10.51 -5.56
C LYS A 224 3.30 10.52 -4.49
N LYS A 225 3.11 11.63 -3.76
CA LYS A 225 2.00 11.75 -2.80
C LYS A 225 0.68 11.91 -3.55
N LEU A 226 -0.38 11.26 -3.07
CA LEU A 226 -1.70 11.30 -3.69
C LEU A 226 -2.15 12.73 -4.02
N LEU A 227 -2.09 13.62 -3.03
CA LEU A 227 -2.56 15.00 -3.16
C LEU A 227 -1.74 15.84 -4.16
N GLU A 228 -0.42 15.64 -4.22
CA GLU A 228 0.46 16.40 -5.12
C GLU A 228 0.12 16.13 -6.60
N HIS A 229 -0.28 14.90 -6.92
CA HIS A 229 -0.55 14.48 -8.31
C HIS A 229 -2.02 14.58 -8.73
N THR A 230 -2.94 14.85 -7.81
CA THR A 230 -4.37 15.02 -8.14
C THR A 230 -4.62 16.14 -9.15
N LYS A 231 -3.78 17.18 -9.22
CA LYS A 231 -3.92 18.27 -10.19
C LYS A 231 -3.70 17.83 -11.65
N ASP A 232 -2.83 16.85 -11.86
CA ASP A 232 -2.47 16.35 -13.20
C ASP A 232 -3.47 15.30 -13.74
N MET A 233 -4.50 14.99 -12.95
CA MET A 233 -5.42 13.86 -13.18
C MET A 233 -6.11 13.88 -14.55
N MET A 234 -6.36 15.07 -15.11
CA MET A 234 -7.02 15.22 -16.41
C MET A 234 -6.06 15.16 -17.61
N ASN A 235 -4.78 15.47 -17.41
CA ASN A 235 -3.83 15.74 -18.51
C ASN A 235 -2.89 14.57 -18.78
N LYS A 236 -2.66 13.69 -17.80
CA LYS A 236 -1.80 12.51 -17.96
C LYS A 236 -2.62 11.27 -18.31
N GLN A 237 -2.07 10.42 -19.17
CA GLN A 237 -2.71 9.16 -19.59
C GLN A 237 -2.79 8.15 -18.43
N GLN A 238 -1.80 8.18 -17.52
CA GLN A 238 -1.74 7.43 -16.27
C GLN A 238 -1.06 8.32 -15.21
N ILE A 239 -1.64 8.43 -14.02
CA ILE A 239 -1.12 9.32 -12.94
C ILE A 239 -0.22 8.51 -12.01
N PHE A 240 -0.68 7.31 -11.65
CA PHE A 240 0.02 6.36 -10.80
C PHE A 240 0.28 5.06 -11.54
N ASN A 241 1.51 4.55 -11.42
CA ASN A 241 1.86 3.21 -11.89
C ASN A 241 1.29 2.21 -10.90
N LEU A 242 0.37 1.36 -11.36
CA LEU A 242 -0.20 0.29 -10.55
C LEU A 242 0.73 -0.92 -10.60
N ILE A 243 0.84 -1.65 -9.49
CA ILE A 243 1.65 -2.86 -9.38
C ILE A 243 0.89 -3.97 -8.62
N ASP A 244 1.21 -5.22 -8.92
CA ASP A 244 0.67 -6.44 -8.31
C ASP A 244 -0.86 -6.40 -8.16
N ASP A 245 -1.39 -6.70 -6.96
CA ASP A 245 -2.81 -6.79 -6.62
C ASP A 245 -3.65 -5.56 -7.02
N GLN A 246 -3.03 -4.42 -7.28
CA GLN A 246 -3.72 -3.22 -7.77
C GLN A 246 -4.16 -3.37 -9.24
N ILE A 247 -3.39 -4.09 -10.06
CA ILE A 247 -3.67 -4.27 -11.50
C ILE A 247 -4.93 -5.12 -11.71
N PRO A 248 -5.10 -6.31 -11.07
CA PRO A 248 -6.32 -7.10 -11.21
C PRO A 248 -7.57 -6.32 -10.80
N ALA A 249 -7.52 -5.65 -9.65
CA ALA A 249 -8.63 -4.87 -9.12
C ALA A 249 -9.03 -3.75 -10.10
N TYR A 250 -8.05 -2.99 -10.59
CA TYR A 250 -8.27 -1.94 -11.57
C TYR A 250 -8.87 -2.48 -12.88
N ASN A 251 -8.32 -3.56 -13.44
CA ASN A 251 -8.81 -4.17 -14.68
C ASN A 251 -10.25 -4.65 -14.55
N ALA A 252 -10.60 -5.31 -13.44
CA ALA A 252 -11.96 -5.74 -13.15
C ALA A 252 -12.93 -4.56 -13.01
N ILE A 253 -12.53 -3.52 -12.28
CA ILE A 253 -13.32 -2.29 -12.15
C ILE A 253 -13.57 -1.64 -13.51
N MET A 254 -12.52 -1.47 -14.32
CA MET A 254 -12.63 -0.87 -15.64
C MET A 254 -13.52 -1.69 -16.58
N HIS A 255 -13.36 -3.02 -16.57
CA HIS A 255 -14.20 -3.92 -17.35
C HIS A 255 -15.67 -3.82 -16.96
N MET A 256 -15.97 -3.94 -15.68
CA MET A 256 -17.34 -3.88 -15.15
C MET A 256 -17.97 -2.49 -15.39
N ALA A 257 -17.21 -1.42 -15.24
CA ALA A 257 -17.67 -0.05 -15.51
C ALA A 257 -17.94 0.20 -17.01
N MET A 258 -17.22 -0.47 -17.91
CA MET A 258 -17.53 -0.41 -19.35
C MET A 258 -18.77 -1.21 -19.70
N LYS A 259 -18.97 -2.38 -19.08
CA LYS A 259 -20.17 -3.24 -19.27
C LYS A 259 -21.42 -2.73 -18.55
N SER A 260 -21.29 -1.94 -17.47
CA SER A 260 -22.43 -1.52 -16.63
C SER A 260 -23.49 -0.73 -17.41
N SER A 261 -23.08 0.06 -18.40
CA SER A 261 -24.01 0.80 -19.26
C SER A 261 -24.86 -0.10 -20.17
N SER A 262 -24.38 -1.31 -20.50
CA SER A 262 -25.08 -2.24 -21.40
C SER A 262 -25.92 -3.30 -20.67
N LEU A 263 -25.55 -3.68 -19.44
CA LEU A 263 -26.11 -4.87 -18.80
C LEU A 263 -27.42 -4.66 -18.03
N LYS A 264 -27.85 -3.41 -17.79
CA LYS A 264 -29.04 -3.05 -16.95
C LYS A 264 -29.13 -3.78 -15.60
N LYS A 265 -28.04 -4.37 -15.12
CA LYS A 265 -27.95 -5.17 -13.90
C LYS A 265 -27.04 -4.45 -12.91
N LYS A 266 -27.42 -4.48 -11.63
CA LYS A 266 -26.58 -3.95 -10.55
C LYS A 266 -25.41 -4.89 -10.27
N SER A 267 -24.25 -4.33 -9.97
CA SER A 267 -23.06 -5.08 -9.57
C SER A 267 -22.29 -4.33 -8.49
N VAL A 268 -21.52 -5.09 -7.71
CA VAL A 268 -20.71 -4.56 -6.60
C VAL A 268 -19.27 -5.04 -6.75
N ILE A 269 -18.32 -4.15 -6.54
CA ILE A 269 -16.90 -4.51 -6.40
C ILE A 269 -16.45 -4.09 -5.01
N ILE A 270 -15.77 -4.97 -4.30
CA ILE A 270 -15.20 -4.72 -2.97
C ILE A 270 -13.70 -4.87 -3.06
N VAL A 271 -12.97 -3.79 -2.76
CA VAL A 271 -11.51 -3.75 -2.71
C VAL A 271 -11.09 -3.57 -1.25
N LYS A 272 -10.61 -4.64 -0.64
CA LYS A 272 -10.04 -4.66 0.71
C LYS A 272 -8.59 -4.19 0.67
N GLY A 273 -8.11 -3.53 1.71
CA GLY A 273 -6.68 -3.28 1.86
C GLY A 273 -6.35 -2.49 3.11
N GLY A 274 -5.16 -2.71 3.68
CA GLY A 274 -4.69 -1.96 4.85
C GLY A 274 -4.35 -0.48 4.58
N PRO A 275 -3.89 0.27 5.59
CA PRO A 275 -3.41 1.62 5.40
C PRO A 275 -2.23 1.62 4.43
N GLY A 276 -2.19 2.54 3.47
CA GLY A 276 -1.05 2.69 2.55
C GLY A 276 -1.00 1.69 1.39
N THR A 277 -2.01 0.84 1.18
CA THR A 277 -2.03 -0.13 0.06
C THR A 277 -2.47 0.43 -1.30
N GLY A 278 -2.72 1.75 -1.36
CA GLY A 278 -3.11 2.44 -2.60
C GLY A 278 -4.61 2.40 -2.95
N LYS A 279 -5.50 2.09 -2.00
CA LYS A 279 -6.97 2.13 -2.22
C LYS A 279 -7.45 3.44 -2.88
N SER A 280 -7.15 4.58 -2.28
CA SER A 280 -7.53 5.90 -2.82
C SER A 280 -6.80 6.24 -4.12
N VAL A 281 -5.60 5.69 -4.35
CA VAL A 281 -4.88 5.83 -5.63
C VAL A 281 -5.66 5.16 -6.75
N ILE A 282 -6.06 3.90 -6.56
CA ILE A 282 -6.88 3.17 -7.54
C ILE A 282 -8.22 3.88 -7.74
N ALA A 283 -8.88 4.31 -6.66
CA ALA A 283 -10.15 5.02 -6.73
C ALA A 283 -10.08 6.26 -7.64
N LEU A 284 -9.02 7.08 -7.49
CA LEU A 284 -8.83 8.28 -8.30
C LEU A 284 -8.37 7.98 -9.73
N GLU A 285 -7.51 6.98 -9.94
CA GLU A 285 -7.08 6.57 -11.29
C GLU A 285 -8.26 6.03 -12.11
N VAL A 286 -9.06 5.14 -11.53
CA VAL A 286 -10.31 4.64 -12.12
C VAL A 286 -11.24 5.80 -12.45
N MET A 287 -11.48 6.70 -11.49
CA MET A 287 -12.35 7.85 -11.70
C MET A 287 -11.87 8.68 -12.90
N ALA A 288 -10.58 9.01 -12.96
CA ALA A 288 -9.99 9.81 -14.01
C ALA A 288 -10.16 9.16 -15.39
N GLU A 289 -9.85 7.86 -15.51
CA GLU A 289 -9.94 7.16 -16.78
C GLU A 289 -11.38 6.97 -17.25
N LEU A 290 -12.29 6.60 -16.34
CA LEU A 290 -13.72 6.48 -16.66
C LEU A 290 -14.29 7.82 -17.16
N MET A 291 -13.90 8.93 -16.52
CA MET A 291 -14.28 10.27 -16.98
C MET A 291 -13.70 10.61 -18.35
N ARG A 292 -12.43 10.27 -18.64
CA ARG A 292 -11.84 10.42 -19.98
C ARG A 292 -12.58 9.62 -21.05
N LYS A 293 -13.11 8.44 -20.68
CA LYS A 293 -13.96 7.59 -21.53
C LYS A 293 -15.43 8.06 -21.58
N GLY A 294 -15.75 9.23 -21.04
CA GLY A 294 -17.08 9.84 -21.09
C GLY A 294 -18.11 9.22 -20.15
N LYS A 295 -17.70 8.40 -19.18
CA LYS A 295 -18.61 7.82 -18.17
C LYS A 295 -18.94 8.84 -17.09
N PHE A 296 -20.15 8.75 -16.56
CA PHE A 296 -20.58 9.56 -15.42
C PHE A 296 -20.25 8.85 -14.11
N VAL A 297 -19.38 9.46 -13.29
CA VAL A 297 -18.84 8.85 -12.08
C VAL A 297 -18.99 9.80 -10.90
N TYR A 298 -19.49 9.28 -9.77
CA TYR A 298 -19.37 9.94 -8.48
C TYR A 298 -18.32 9.24 -7.62
N HIS A 299 -17.53 10.04 -6.91
CA HIS A 299 -16.65 9.58 -5.84
C HIS A 299 -17.23 10.03 -4.50
N ALA A 300 -17.53 9.10 -3.62
CA ALA A 300 -18.13 9.33 -2.32
C ALA A 300 -17.22 8.84 -1.19
N THR A 301 -17.21 9.56 -0.07
CA THR A 301 -16.51 9.11 1.14
C THR A 301 -17.20 9.65 2.40
N GLY A 302 -16.91 9.04 3.55
CA GLY A 302 -17.29 9.53 4.88
C GLY A 302 -16.34 10.60 5.44
N SER A 303 -15.23 10.89 4.76
CA SER A 303 -14.20 11.83 5.22
C SER A 303 -14.41 13.25 4.70
N SER A 304 -14.85 14.15 5.58
CA SER A 304 -14.92 15.59 5.32
C SER A 304 -13.54 16.19 5.03
N ALA A 305 -12.50 15.77 5.76
CA ALA A 305 -11.16 16.31 5.59
C ALA A 305 -10.59 16.03 4.20
N PHE A 306 -10.65 14.75 3.82
CA PHE A 306 -10.14 14.25 2.56
C PHE A 306 -10.93 14.82 1.37
N THR A 307 -12.27 14.80 1.45
CA THR A 307 -13.14 15.32 0.38
C THR A 307 -12.92 16.79 0.12
N ASN A 308 -12.88 17.62 1.16
CA ASN A 308 -12.70 19.06 0.99
C ASN A 308 -11.31 19.39 0.45
N THR A 309 -10.30 18.62 0.84
CA THR A 309 -8.95 18.75 0.28
C THR A 309 -8.94 18.44 -1.22
N LEU A 310 -9.49 17.30 -1.64
CA LEU A 310 -9.60 16.94 -3.06
C LEU A 310 -10.40 17.98 -3.86
N ARG A 311 -11.54 18.45 -3.32
CA ARG A 311 -12.36 19.49 -3.95
C ARG A 311 -11.66 20.84 -4.11
N ASN A 312 -10.67 21.15 -3.26
CA ASN A 312 -9.88 22.38 -3.36
C ASN A 312 -8.70 22.25 -4.32
N LEU A 313 -8.12 21.05 -4.41
CA LEU A 313 -7.03 20.76 -5.35
C LEU A 313 -7.52 20.61 -6.78
N LEU A 314 -8.73 20.06 -6.94
CA LEU A 314 -9.35 19.78 -8.24
C LEU A 314 -10.18 20.98 -8.72
N GLY A 315 -10.13 21.26 -10.01
CA GLY A 315 -10.87 22.38 -10.62
C GLY A 315 -12.39 22.29 -10.43
N SER A 316 -13.08 23.41 -10.64
CA SER A 316 -14.54 23.56 -10.42
C SER A 316 -15.37 22.46 -11.08
N ARG A 317 -14.93 21.97 -12.26
CA ARG A 317 -15.60 20.91 -13.01
C ARG A 317 -15.65 19.56 -12.28
N LEU A 318 -14.64 19.22 -11.47
CA LEU A 318 -14.53 17.93 -10.75
C LEU A 318 -15.13 17.99 -9.34
N LYS A 319 -15.21 19.19 -8.76
CA LYS A 319 -15.72 19.43 -7.41
C LYS A 319 -17.11 18.83 -7.17
N ASN A 320 -17.95 18.82 -8.21
CA ASN A 320 -19.32 18.32 -8.15
C ASN A 320 -19.41 16.78 -8.14
N GLN A 321 -18.36 16.08 -8.57
CA GLN A 321 -18.31 14.62 -8.64
C GLN A 321 -17.86 14.00 -7.32
N PHE A 322 -17.19 14.78 -6.46
CA PHE A 322 -16.90 14.38 -5.09
C PHE A 322 -18.12 14.63 -4.21
N LYS A 323 -18.67 13.60 -3.58
CA LYS A 323 -19.86 13.62 -2.72
C LYS A 323 -19.54 13.02 -1.35
N PHE A 324 -20.46 13.21 -0.42
CA PHE A 324 -20.45 12.49 0.86
C PHE A 324 -21.46 11.34 0.81
N PHE A 325 -21.28 10.29 1.62
CA PHE A 325 -22.23 9.17 1.66
C PHE A 325 -23.67 9.59 1.95
N ASN A 326 -23.89 10.64 2.75
CA ASN A 326 -25.22 11.18 3.03
C ASN A 326 -25.86 11.95 1.86
N SER A 327 -25.14 12.17 0.75
CA SER A 327 -25.68 12.86 -0.43
C SER A 327 -26.61 11.98 -1.27
N PHE A 328 -26.67 10.67 -0.99
CA PHE A 328 -27.37 9.69 -1.82
C PHE A 328 -28.79 9.33 -1.35
N SER A 329 -29.24 9.88 -0.21
CA SER A 329 -30.58 9.60 0.34
C SER A 329 -31.73 9.92 -0.62
N ASN A 330 -31.59 11.00 -1.40
CA ASN A 330 -32.62 11.46 -2.35
C ASN A 330 -32.40 11.01 -3.81
N HIS A 331 -31.40 10.17 -4.06
CA HIS A 331 -31.16 9.70 -5.42
C HIS A 331 -32.23 8.69 -5.86
N ARG A 332 -32.66 8.81 -7.12
CA ARG A 332 -33.49 7.79 -7.75
C ARG A 332 -32.66 6.52 -7.92
N GLU A 333 -33.33 5.38 -7.92
CA GLU A 333 -32.69 4.10 -8.19
C GLU A 333 -32.02 4.12 -9.56
N ASP A 334 -30.80 3.59 -9.63
CA ASP A 334 -29.98 3.52 -10.83
C ASP A 334 -29.74 4.86 -11.55
N SER A 335 -29.84 5.98 -10.82
CA SER A 335 -29.57 7.32 -11.35
C SER A 335 -28.08 7.63 -11.51
N VAL A 336 -27.21 6.81 -10.94
CA VAL A 336 -25.75 6.91 -11.02
C VAL A 336 -25.21 5.69 -11.77
N ASP A 337 -24.41 5.90 -12.82
CA ASP A 337 -23.81 4.78 -13.54
C ASP A 337 -22.75 4.07 -12.69
N ILE A 338 -21.79 4.83 -12.18
CA ILE A 338 -20.70 4.33 -11.36
C ILE A 338 -20.55 5.18 -10.09
N LEU A 339 -20.58 4.53 -8.93
CA LEU A 339 -20.35 5.13 -7.63
C LEU A 339 -19.13 4.50 -6.96
N ILE A 340 -18.06 5.27 -6.85
CA ILE A 340 -16.84 4.90 -6.14
C ILE A 340 -16.99 5.35 -4.69
N CYS A 341 -16.99 4.40 -3.76
CA CYS A 341 -17.09 4.61 -2.31
C CYS A 341 -15.72 4.39 -1.67
N ASP A 342 -14.99 5.47 -1.42
CA ASP A 342 -13.70 5.44 -0.73
C ASP A 342 -13.84 5.58 0.79
N GLU A 343 -12.94 4.94 1.54
CA GLU A 343 -13.02 4.79 2.99
C GLU A 343 -14.39 4.22 3.45
N ALA A 344 -14.86 3.16 2.79
CA ALA A 344 -16.18 2.58 3.00
C ALA A 344 -16.40 2.01 4.42
N HIS A 345 -15.35 1.77 5.19
CA HIS A 345 -15.46 1.48 6.64
C HIS A 345 -16.15 2.61 7.39
N ARG A 346 -16.13 3.85 6.86
CA ARG A 346 -16.78 5.03 7.45
C ARG A 346 -18.29 5.14 7.19
N ILE A 347 -18.88 4.16 6.51
CA ILE A 347 -20.34 4.08 6.33
C ILE A 347 -21.01 3.98 7.69
N ARG A 348 -22.10 4.73 7.88
CA ARG A 348 -22.85 4.79 9.14
C ARG A 348 -24.15 4.00 9.08
N LYS A 349 -24.76 3.76 10.25
CA LYS A 349 -26.09 3.11 10.32
C LYS A 349 -27.17 3.88 9.56
N THR A 350 -27.11 5.21 9.59
CA THR A 350 -28.05 6.09 8.88
C THR A 350 -27.33 7.31 8.34
N SER A 351 -27.82 7.86 7.22
CA SER A 351 -27.41 9.16 6.70
C SER A 351 -28.02 10.34 7.45
N GLN A 352 -28.97 10.06 8.35
CA GLN A 352 -29.73 11.07 9.07
C GLN A 352 -28.92 11.65 10.23
N SER A 353 -29.10 12.94 10.44
CA SER A 353 -28.64 13.69 11.60
C SER A 353 -29.80 14.50 12.17
N ARG A 354 -29.62 15.08 13.35
CA ARG A 354 -30.60 16.02 13.93
C ARG A 354 -30.93 17.23 13.05
N TYR A 355 -30.11 17.49 12.02
CA TYR A 355 -30.25 18.60 11.08
C TYR A 355 -30.75 18.17 9.70
N THR A 356 -31.05 16.88 9.50
CA THR A 356 -31.51 16.38 8.19
C THR A 356 -32.95 16.86 7.95
N PRO A 357 -33.22 17.56 6.82
CA PRO A 357 -34.56 18.00 6.48
C PRO A 357 -35.53 16.83 6.36
N LYS A 358 -36.79 16.99 6.77
CA LYS A 358 -37.80 15.90 6.79
C LYS A 358 -37.97 15.20 5.43
N ASN A 359 -37.85 15.94 4.33
CA ASN A 359 -37.95 15.41 2.97
C ASN A 359 -36.69 14.64 2.50
N GLN A 360 -35.66 14.54 3.32
CA GLN A 360 -34.44 13.76 3.07
C GLN A 360 -34.32 12.53 3.99
N ILE A 361 -35.34 12.29 4.83
CA ILE A 361 -35.42 11.16 5.75
C ILE A 361 -36.06 9.98 5.00
N THR A 362 -35.24 9.00 4.63
CA THR A 362 -35.66 7.80 3.87
C THR A 362 -36.08 6.64 4.76
N GLY A 363 -35.61 6.60 6.01
CA GLY A 363 -35.68 5.43 6.89
C GLY A 363 -34.75 4.27 6.50
N LEU A 364 -34.03 4.37 5.37
CA LEU A 364 -33.12 3.33 4.88
C LEU A 364 -31.75 3.42 5.59
N PRO A 365 -31.05 2.28 5.75
CA PRO A 365 -29.64 2.30 6.08
C PRO A 365 -28.82 3.06 5.02
N GLN A 366 -27.73 3.72 5.42
CA GLN A 366 -26.90 4.49 4.48
C GLN A 366 -26.33 3.63 3.34
N ILE A 367 -25.94 2.37 3.63
CA ILE A 367 -25.45 1.45 2.59
C ILE A 367 -26.53 1.13 1.55
N ASP A 368 -27.79 1.01 1.97
CA ASP A 368 -28.92 0.76 1.07
C ASP A 368 -29.16 1.98 0.17
N GLU A 369 -29.05 3.20 0.68
CA GLU A 369 -29.12 4.43 -0.14
C GLU A 369 -28.04 4.46 -1.23
N ILE A 370 -26.82 4.07 -0.88
CA ILE A 370 -25.66 4.01 -1.79
C ILE A 370 -25.93 2.98 -2.90
N ILE A 371 -26.19 1.71 -2.56
CA ILE A 371 -26.37 0.62 -3.54
C ILE A 371 -27.63 0.84 -4.39
N LYS A 372 -28.69 1.39 -3.81
CA LYS A 372 -29.90 1.76 -4.56
C LYS A 372 -29.58 2.78 -5.66
N SER A 373 -28.77 3.79 -5.35
CA SER A 373 -28.53 4.92 -6.26
C SER A 373 -27.72 4.56 -7.51
N ALA A 374 -26.90 3.51 -7.47
CA ALA A 374 -25.91 3.22 -8.49
C ALA A 374 -26.08 1.85 -9.17
N ARG A 375 -25.73 1.79 -10.46
CA ARG A 375 -25.66 0.52 -11.22
C ARG A 375 -24.41 -0.27 -10.87
N LEU A 376 -23.26 0.39 -10.80
CA LEU A 376 -22.01 -0.19 -10.29
C LEU A 376 -21.58 0.55 -9.02
N SER A 377 -21.51 -0.16 -7.90
CA SER A 377 -20.96 0.36 -6.64
C SER A 377 -19.61 -0.27 -6.35
N ILE A 378 -18.55 0.55 -6.20
CA ILE A 378 -17.18 0.09 -5.94
C ILE A 378 -16.81 0.55 -4.53
N PHE A 379 -16.51 -0.38 -3.62
CA PHE A 379 -16.20 -0.07 -2.22
C PHE A 379 -14.74 -0.33 -1.91
N PHE A 380 -14.00 0.70 -1.50
CA PHE A 380 -12.66 0.57 -0.95
C PHE A 380 -12.73 0.58 0.57
N ILE A 381 -12.29 -0.50 1.23
CA ILE A 381 -12.55 -0.71 2.66
C ILE A 381 -11.33 -1.20 3.45
N ASP A 382 -11.21 -0.69 4.69
CA ASP A 382 -10.29 -1.15 5.72
C ASP A 382 -11.00 -1.20 7.07
N GLU A 383 -11.48 -2.38 7.48
CA GLU A 383 -12.26 -2.56 8.72
C GLU A 383 -11.45 -2.25 9.98
N LEU A 384 -10.10 -2.29 9.91
CA LEU A 384 -9.20 -1.92 11.01
C LEU A 384 -8.98 -0.41 11.13
N GLN A 385 -9.61 0.40 10.25
CA GLN A 385 -9.61 1.86 10.31
C GLN A 385 -10.93 2.45 10.84
N ILE A 386 -11.80 1.62 11.42
CA ILE A 386 -12.99 2.10 12.14
C ILE A 386 -12.55 2.78 13.44
N VAL A 387 -12.71 4.10 13.49
CA VAL A 387 -12.32 4.95 14.64
C VAL A 387 -13.49 5.79 15.17
N ARG A 388 -14.72 5.61 14.67
CA ARG A 388 -15.93 6.20 15.28
C ARG A 388 -16.95 5.10 15.60
N PRO A 389 -17.65 5.15 16.75
CA PRO A 389 -18.66 4.15 17.10
C PRO A 389 -19.84 4.07 16.11
N THR A 390 -20.13 5.16 15.40
CA THR A 390 -21.22 5.22 14.42
C THR A 390 -20.88 4.58 13.08
N GLU A 391 -19.60 4.30 12.84
CA GLU A 391 -19.10 3.68 11.61
C GLU A 391 -19.29 2.16 11.72
N ILE A 392 -19.99 1.58 10.74
CA ILE A 392 -20.38 0.16 10.72
C ILE A 392 -19.99 -0.52 9.41
N GLY A 393 -19.27 0.18 8.52
CA GLY A 393 -18.88 -0.32 7.22
C GLY A 393 -18.06 -1.60 7.35
N SER A 394 -18.55 -2.68 6.76
CA SER A 394 -17.89 -3.98 6.74
C SER A 394 -18.12 -4.69 5.41
N VAL A 395 -17.24 -5.60 5.04
CA VAL A 395 -17.39 -6.42 3.83
C VAL A 395 -18.68 -7.22 3.91
N LYS A 396 -18.98 -7.75 5.11
CA LYS A 396 -20.22 -8.46 5.39
C LYS A 396 -21.45 -7.57 5.15
N LEU A 397 -21.46 -6.35 5.71
CA LEU A 397 -22.57 -5.41 5.52
C LEU A 397 -22.81 -5.08 4.05
N ILE A 398 -21.75 -4.87 3.28
CA ILE A 398 -21.84 -4.56 1.84
C ILE A 398 -22.46 -5.75 1.09
N LYS A 399 -22.00 -6.98 1.33
CA LYS A 399 -22.55 -8.20 0.72
C LYS A 399 -24.01 -8.44 1.09
N ASP A 400 -24.33 -8.33 2.37
CA ASP A 400 -25.70 -8.51 2.86
C ASP A 400 -26.64 -7.48 2.23
N CYS A 401 -26.17 -6.24 2.05
CA CYS A 401 -26.91 -5.21 1.32
C CYS A 401 -27.06 -5.52 -0.16
N ALA A 402 -25.99 -5.93 -0.84
CA ALA A 402 -26.03 -6.30 -2.25
C ALA A 402 -27.10 -7.38 -2.51
N LYS A 403 -27.16 -8.40 -1.65
CA LYS A 403 -28.17 -9.47 -1.71
C LYS A 403 -29.61 -8.96 -1.56
N ARG A 404 -29.85 -7.95 -0.71
CA ARG A 404 -31.18 -7.30 -0.58
C ARG A 404 -31.63 -6.61 -1.87
N PHE A 405 -30.70 -6.16 -2.71
CA PHE A 405 -30.97 -5.54 -4.01
C PHE A 405 -30.92 -6.53 -5.19
N GLY A 406 -30.98 -7.85 -4.92
CA GLY A 406 -31.01 -8.88 -5.96
C GLY A 406 -29.67 -9.10 -6.68
N ILE A 407 -28.56 -8.58 -6.13
CA ILE A 407 -27.22 -8.78 -6.68
C ILE A 407 -26.74 -10.17 -6.24
N THR A 408 -26.39 -11.02 -7.20
CA THR A 408 -25.94 -12.39 -6.92
C THR A 408 -24.46 -12.42 -6.57
N ASP A 409 -23.98 -13.51 -5.96
CA ASP A 409 -22.55 -13.66 -5.66
C ASP A 409 -21.65 -13.62 -6.92
N LEU A 410 -22.21 -13.88 -8.12
CA LEU A 410 -21.50 -13.74 -9.40
C LEU A 410 -21.31 -12.27 -9.83
N ASP A 411 -22.12 -11.36 -9.31
CA ASP A 411 -22.06 -9.92 -9.60
C ASP A 411 -21.34 -9.13 -8.49
N ILE A 412 -20.78 -9.85 -7.51
CA ILE A 412 -19.95 -9.30 -6.44
C ILE A 412 -18.51 -9.78 -6.67
N SER A 413 -17.63 -8.87 -7.07
CA SER A 413 -16.19 -9.16 -7.19
C SER A 413 -15.44 -8.66 -5.97
N GLU A 414 -14.49 -9.45 -5.47
CA GLU A 414 -13.68 -9.12 -4.31
C GLU A 414 -12.19 -9.15 -4.63
N PHE A 415 -11.51 -8.08 -4.27
CA PHE A 415 -10.06 -7.93 -4.40
C PHE A 415 -9.46 -7.56 -3.05
N GLU A 416 -8.21 -7.95 -2.83
CA GLU A 416 -7.46 -7.62 -1.62
C GLU A 416 -6.10 -7.08 -2.02
N LEU A 417 -5.83 -5.83 -1.64
CA LEU A 417 -4.57 -5.15 -1.87
C LEU A 417 -3.65 -5.43 -0.69
N THR A 418 -2.61 -6.23 -0.92
CA THR A 418 -1.65 -6.60 0.14
C THR A 418 -0.38 -5.75 0.10
N THR A 419 -0.03 -5.21 -1.06
CA THR A 419 1.17 -4.40 -1.28
C THR A 419 1.13 -3.10 -0.49
N GLN A 420 2.16 -2.85 0.34
CA GLN A 420 2.26 -1.68 1.22
C GLN A 420 3.19 -0.61 0.62
N PHE A 421 2.71 0.64 0.52
CA PHE A 421 3.48 1.79 0.04
C PHE A 421 3.80 2.85 1.11
N ARG A 422 3.11 2.77 2.26
CA ARG A 422 3.40 3.60 3.43
C ARG A 422 4.37 2.90 4.37
N CYS A 423 4.81 3.56 5.44
CA CYS A 423 5.76 2.99 6.42
C CYS A 423 7.06 2.50 5.75
N GLY A 424 7.60 3.26 4.79
CA GLY A 424 8.78 2.89 4.01
C GLY A 424 8.57 1.73 3.03
N GLY A 425 7.33 1.33 2.78
CA GLY A 425 6.99 0.06 2.12
C GLY A 425 7.18 -1.16 3.02
N SER A 426 7.35 -0.96 4.34
CA SER A 426 7.54 -2.03 5.31
C SER A 426 6.18 -2.59 5.76
N ASN A 427 5.82 -3.75 5.23
CA ASN A 427 4.73 -4.55 5.79
C ASN A 427 5.07 -5.03 7.22
N PHE A 428 6.36 -5.24 7.50
CA PHE A 428 6.84 -5.66 8.81
C PHE A 428 6.52 -4.65 9.91
N TYR A 429 6.76 -3.36 9.65
CA TYR A 429 6.45 -2.29 10.61
C TYR A 429 4.95 -2.26 10.96
N LEU A 430 4.07 -2.42 9.97
CA LEU A 430 2.62 -2.45 10.21
C LEU A 430 2.22 -3.67 11.06
N LEU A 431 2.73 -4.86 10.70
CA LEU A 431 2.49 -6.09 11.46
C LEU A 431 3.06 -6.00 12.90
N TRP A 432 4.18 -5.31 13.09
CA TRP A 432 4.75 -5.04 14.41
C TRP A 432 3.86 -4.10 15.23
N ILE A 433 3.34 -3.01 14.64
CA ILE A 433 2.36 -2.13 15.32
C ILE A 433 1.14 -2.95 15.76
N GLU A 434 0.59 -3.75 14.85
CA GLU A 434 -0.56 -4.60 15.12
C GLU A 434 -0.26 -5.56 16.28
N ASN A 435 0.88 -6.25 16.23
CA ASN A 435 1.28 -7.16 17.30
C ASN A 435 1.50 -6.47 18.66
N VAL A 436 2.19 -5.32 18.68
CA VAL A 436 2.41 -4.53 19.89
C VAL A 436 1.09 -4.06 20.48
N LEU A 437 0.17 -3.56 19.65
CA LEU A 437 -1.15 -3.14 20.10
C LEU A 437 -2.08 -4.32 20.40
N GLY A 438 -1.64 -5.57 20.20
CA GLY A 438 -2.49 -6.76 20.40
C GLY A 438 -3.69 -6.81 19.46
N ILE A 439 -3.48 -6.37 18.21
CA ILE A 439 -4.38 -6.47 17.07
C ILE A 439 -3.88 -7.65 16.22
N GLY A 440 -4.66 -8.72 16.09
CA GLY A 440 -4.26 -9.87 15.28
C GLY A 440 -3.33 -10.89 15.98
N GLY A 441 -2.57 -11.65 15.19
CA GLY A 441 -1.93 -12.92 15.57
C GLY A 441 -0.99 -12.92 16.79
N SER A 442 -0.75 -14.12 17.33
CA SER A 442 -0.18 -14.39 18.66
C SER A 442 1.35 -14.30 18.78
N ASP A 443 2.08 -14.28 17.67
CA ASP A 443 3.54 -14.42 17.71
C ASP A 443 4.21 -13.10 18.08
N LYS A 444 5.09 -13.12 19.08
CA LYS A 444 5.83 -11.93 19.52
C LYS A 444 6.71 -11.40 18.37
N MET A 445 6.46 -10.17 17.93
CA MET A 445 7.28 -9.48 16.94
C MET A 445 8.20 -8.45 17.59
N TYR A 446 9.36 -8.23 16.98
CA TYR A 446 10.33 -7.23 17.43
C TYR A 446 10.76 -6.36 16.26
N LEU A 447 10.62 -5.04 16.38
CA LEU A 447 11.13 -4.13 15.36
C LEU A 447 12.66 -4.15 15.35
N THR A 448 13.30 -4.28 14.19
CA THR A 448 14.76 -4.31 14.05
C THR A 448 15.28 -3.02 13.42
N LYS A 449 16.56 -2.70 13.63
CA LYS A 449 17.22 -1.53 13.00
C LYS A 449 17.30 -1.62 11.47
N GLN A 450 17.08 -2.81 10.89
CA GLN A 450 17.14 -3.04 9.45
C GLN A 450 15.84 -2.63 8.73
N ASP A 451 14.78 -2.28 9.47
CA ASP A 451 13.57 -1.75 8.86
C ASP A 451 13.85 -0.38 8.21
N LYS A 452 13.21 -0.13 7.06
CA LYS A 452 13.31 1.14 6.33
C LYS A 452 12.56 2.27 7.03
N MET A 453 11.60 1.91 7.88
CA MET A 453 10.82 2.84 8.68
C MET A 453 11.60 3.24 9.94
N GLU A 454 11.92 4.52 10.08
CA GLU A 454 12.53 5.03 11.29
C GLU A 454 11.48 5.06 12.43
N PHE A 455 11.73 4.32 13.50
CA PHE A 455 10.92 4.41 14.71
C PHE A 455 11.79 4.81 15.89
N LYS A 456 11.41 5.89 16.59
CA LYS A 456 12.13 6.34 17.78
C LYS A 456 11.16 6.73 18.88
N ILE A 457 11.47 6.25 20.09
CA ILE A 457 10.82 6.71 21.31
C ILE A 457 11.60 7.92 21.83
N VAL A 458 10.89 9.00 22.12
CA VAL A 458 11.45 10.25 22.61
C VAL A 458 11.01 10.44 24.06
N ASP A 459 11.92 10.83 24.93
CA ASP A 459 11.65 10.90 26.38
C ASP A 459 11.02 12.24 26.83
N ASP A 460 10.91 13.23 25.92
CA ASP A 460 10.40 14.59 26.18
C ASP A 460 9.52 15.11 25.01
N PRO A 461 8.30 15.62 25.26
CA PRO A 461 7.41 16.13 24.22
C PRO A 461 7.93 17.40 23.55
N VAL A 462 8.73 18.24 24.24
CA VAL A 462 9.35 19.42 23.62
C VAL A 462 10.39 19.00 22.58
N ARG A 463 11.22 18.01 22.90
CA ARG A 463 12.14 17.39 21.95
C ARG A 463 11.41 16.76 20.76
N LEU A 464 10.27 16.12 20.98
CA LEU A 464 9.44 15.60 19.88
C LEU A 464 9.04 16.73 18.91
N LYS A 465 8.58 17.87 19.42
CA LYS A 465 8.25 19.05 18.58
C LYS A 465 9.47 19.55 17.82
N ASN A 466 10.61 19.70 18.49
CA ASN A 466 11.84 20.19 17.85
C ASN A 466 12.27 19.30 16.68
N ILE A 467 12.20 17.96 16.83
CA ILE A 467 12.48 17.02 15.74
C ILE A 467 11.54 17.25 14.56
N ILE A 468 10.24 17.42 14.82
CA ILE A 468 9.24 17.65 13.76
C ILE A 468 9.44 19.01 13.07
N ASP A 469 9.80 20.05 13.83
CA ASP A 469 10.11 21.37 13.30
C ASP A 469 11.38 21.34 12.43
N GLU A 470 12.42 20.60 12.84
CA GLU A 470 13.62 20.35 12.03
C GLU A 470 13.28 19.70 10.69
N LYS A 471 12.43 18.65 10.69
CA LYS A 471 11.98 18.01 9.45
C LYS A 471 11.19 18.97 8.55
N ASN A 472 10.33 19.80 9.13
CA ASN A 472 9.61 20.81 8.36
C ASN A 472 10.52 21.93 7.83
N ARG A 473 11.67 22.22 8.47
CA ARG A 473 12.70 23.13 7.93
C ARG A 473 13.45 22.50 6.75
N GLU A 474 13.77 21.20 6.82
CA GLU A 474 14.41 20.45 5.72
C GLU A 474 13.49 20.37 4.48
N LYS A 475 12.23 20.02 4.70
CA LYS A 475 11.21 19.94 3.66
C LYS A 475 9.90 20.46 4.23
N LYS A 476 9.48 21.62 3.74
CA LYS A 476 8.24 22.27 4.16
C LYS A 476 7.05 21.31 4.05
N ASN A 477 6.24 21.27 5.10
CA ASN A 477 5.00 20.50 5.14
C ASN A 477 5.18 18.97 5.03
N CYS A 478 6.36 18.46 5.43
CA CYS A 478 6.64 17.03 5.37
C CYS A 478 6.32 16.28 6.67
N ALA A 479 6.09 17.00 7.78
CA ALA A 479 5.91 16.41 9.09
C ALA A 479 4.74 17.02 9.89
N ARG A 480 4.12 16.21 10.76
CA ARG A 480 3.02 16.64 11.65
C ARG A 480 3.05 15.96 13.01
N ILE A 481 2.43 16.62 14.00
CA ILE A 481 2.19 16.07 15.34
C ILE A 481 0.73 15.65 15.46
N VAL A 482 0.49 14.45 15.99
CA VAL A 482 -0.82 13.90 16.33
C VAL A 482 -0.83 13.36 17.75
N ALA A 483 -2.01 13.25 18.34
CA ALA A 483 -2.17 12.72 19.68
C ALA A 483 -3.44 11.89 19.84
N GLY A 484 -3.44 10.97 20.82
CA GLY A 484 -4.68 10.41 21.36
C GLY A 484 -5.56 11.51 21.95
N PHE A 485 -6.88 11.34 21.92
CA PHE A 485 -7.80 12.41 22.31
C PHE A 485 -7.94 12.48 23.85
N CYS A 486 -6.88 12.93 24.53
CA CYS A 486 -6.76 12.95 26.00
C CYS A 486 -6.86 14.34 26.66
N TRP A 487 -7.16 15.38 25.88
CA TRP A 487 -7.29 16.76 26.36
C TRP A 487 -8.60 17.38 25.88
N PRO A 488 -9.11 18.41 26.58
CA PRO A 488 -10.25 19.18 26.08
C PRO A 488 -9.92 19.76 24.70
N TRP A 489 -10.95 19.97 23.88
CA TRP A 489 -10.81 20.71 22.63
C TRP A 489 -11.67 21.95 22.72
N SER A 490 -11.05 23.05 23.13
CA SER A 490 -11.70 24.33 23.40
C SER A 490 -12.00 25.08 22.09
N PRO A 491 -13.07 25.90 22.04
CA PRO A 491 -13.28 26.80 20.90
C PRO A 491 -12.15 27.85 20.82
N PRO A 492 -11.87 28.42 19.64
CA PRO A 492 -10.91 29.52 19.50
C PRO A 492 -11.29 30.72 20.39
N ASN A 493 -10.29 31.48 20.81
CA ASN A 493 -10.47 32.77 21.47
C ASN A 493 -11.19 33.76 20.53
N LYS A 494 -11.69 34.87 21.10
CA LYS A 494 -12.42 35.91 20.34
C LYS A 494 -11.59 36.53 19.21
N ASP A 495 -10.27 36.54 19.34
CA ASP A 495 -9.31 37.03 18.34
C ASP A 495 -8.97 35.98 17.26
N GLY A 496 -9.54 34.77 17.34
CA GLY A 496 -9.30 33.68 16.42
C GLY A 496 -8.07 32.82 16.72
N THR A 497 -7.34 33.11 17.81
CA THR A 497 -6.23 32.28 18.30
C THR A 497 -6.75 30.99 18.91
N LEU A 498 -5.97 29.91 18.82
CA LEU A 498 -6.34 28.61 19.38
C LEU A 498 -5.81 28.48 20.80
N ILE A 499 -6.64 27.91 21.68
CA ILE A 499 -6.25 27.59 23.05
C ILE A 499 -5.31 26.40 23.01
N LYS A 500 -4.19 26.50 23.74
CA LYS A 500 -3.20 25.43 23.87
C LYS A 500 -3.66 24.36 24.85
N ASP A 501 -4.65 23.57 24.45
CA ASP A 501 -5.27 22.56 25.30
C ASP A 501 -4.38 21.33 25.56
N VAL A 502 -3.52 20.95 24.59
CA VAL A 502 -2.62 19.81 24.74
C VAL A 502 -1.45 20.24 25.61
N LYS A 503 -1.55 19.96 26.91
CA LYS A 503 -0.56 20.32 27.93
C LYS A 503 0.06 19.09 28.56
N ILE A 504 1.39 19.04 28.55
CA ILE A 504 2.22 17.97 29.14
C ILE A 504 3.43 18.66 29.76
N ASP A 505 3.46 18.78 31.09
CA ASP A 505 4.51 19.51 31.81
C ASP A 505 4.76 20.91 31.22
N ASN A 506 5.89 21.13 30.57
CA ASN A 506 6.29 22.39 29.92
C ASN A 506 5.89 22.48 28.42
N PHE A 507 5.36 21.41 27.84
CA PHE A 507 4.87 21.38 26.47
C PHE A 507 3.41 21.84 26.40
N GLU A 508 3.13 22.79 25.50
CA GLU A 508 1.77 23.26 25.23
C GLU A 508 1.55 23.50 23.73
N MET A 509 0.53 22.86 23.16
CA MET A 509 0.11 23.09 21.77
C MET A 509 -1.42 23.10 21.63
N PRO A 510 -1.98 23.86 20.67
CA PRO A 510 -3.40 23.77 20.38
C PRO A 510 -3.72 22.52 19.57
N TRP A 511 -4.94 22.01 19.73
CA TRP A 511 -5.55 21.12 18.75
C TRP A 511 -5.77 21.81 17.41
N GLU A 512 -6.07 21.04 16.37
CA GLU A 512 -6.47 21.61 15.10
C GLU A 512 -7.71 22.51 15.19
N ARG A 513 -7.89 23.41 14.23
CA ARG A 513 -9.09 24.25 14.17
C ARG A 513 -10.35 23.39 14.01
N LYS A 514 -11.37 23.60 14.84
CA LYS A 514 -12.70 22.94 14.68
C LYS A 514 -13.34 23.25 13.33
N THR A 515 -13.20 24.50 12.89
CA THR A 515 -13.57 24.97 11.55
C THR A 515 -12.35 24.85 10.65
N ASP A 516 -12.50 24.31 9.44
CA ASP A 516 -11.38 24.09 8.53
C ASP A 516 -10.28 23.13 9.03
N PHE A 517 -10.62 22.14 9.86
CA PHE A 517 -9.67 21.13 10.38
C PHE A 517 -8.81 20.47 9.29
N TRP A 518 -9.30 20.34 8.06
CA TRP A 518 -8.50 19.81 6.94
C TRP A 518 -7.25 20.65 6.61
N LYS A 519 -7.27 21.95 6.93
CA LYS A 519 -6.09 22.82 6.77
C LYS A 519 -4.93 22.36 7.65
N TRP A 520 -5.17 21.66 8.77
CA TRP A 520 -4.10 21.07 9.55
C TRP A 520 -3.15 20.23 8.68
N ALA A 521 -3.70 19.43 7.77
CA ALA A 521 -2.90 18.55 6.93
C ALA A 521 -2.23 19.27 5.74
N THR A 522 -2.81 20.36 5.25
CA THR A 522 -2.42 20.95 3.96
C THR A 522 -1.76 22.31 4.06
N ASP A 523 -2.05 23.06 5.13
CA ASP A 523 -1.63 24.46 5.33
C ASP A 523 -0.47 24.54 6.33
N ASP A 524 0.37 25.58 6.19
CA ASP A 524 1.52 25.81 7.06
C ASP A 524 1.12 26.05 8.51
N SER A 525 -0.03 26.70 8.74
CA SER A 525 -0.56 26.92 10.09
C SER A 525 -0.82 25.62 10.85
N GLY A 526 -0.98 24.49 10.14
CA GLY A 526 -1.15 23.17 10.72
C GLY A 526 0.09 22.61 11.42
N MET A 527 1.30 23.15 11.16
CA MET A 527 2.53 22.68 11.79
C MET A 527 2.59 23.05 13.29
N GLU A 528 1.94 24.15 13.68
CA GLU A 528 1.84 24.59 15.07
C GLU A 528 0.59 24.05 15.78
N GLN A 529 -0.02 22.99 15.24
CA GLN A 529 -1.25 22.36 15.75
C GLN A 529 -1.05 20.84 15.90
N VAL A 530 -1.68 20.27 16.92
CA VAL A 530 -1.78 18.81 17.10
C VAL A 530 -3.04 18.32 16.39
N GLY A 531 -2.91 17.27 15.57
CA GLY A 531 -4.05 16.65 14.89
C GLY A 531 -4.67 15.50 15.68
N THR A 532 -6.00 15.40 15.68
CA THR A 532 -6.70 14.21 16.16
C THR A 532 -6.67 13.06 15.15
N VAL A 533 -6.97 11.84 15.60
CA VAL A 533 -7.17 10.67 14.73
C VAL A 533 -8.18 10.91 13.61
N TYR A 534 -9.23 11.71 13.89
CA TYR A 534 -10.30 12.01 12.95
C TYR A 534 -9.88 12.86 11.77
N THR A 535 -8.92 13.76 12.00
CA THR A 535 -8.36 14.64 10.99
C THR A 535 -7.20 13.95 10.29
N ALA A 536 -6.35 13.21 11.03
CA ALA A 536 -5.20 12.50 10.47
C ALA A 536 -5.58 11.35 9.52
N GLN A 537 -6.75 10.73 9.73
CA GLN A 537 -7.24 9.65 8.87
C GLN A 537 -7.46 10.12 7.42
N GLY A 538 -6.75 9.48 6.50
CA GLY A 538 -6.77 9.78 5.06
C GLY A 538 -5.63 10.69 4.59
N PHE A 539 -4.77 11.15 5.50
CA PHE A 539 -3.54 11.87 5.17
C PHE A 539 -2.28 11.04 5.46
N GLU A 540 -1.18 11.45 4.84
CA GLU A 540 0.12 10.82 4.93
C GLU A 540 1.21 11.90 4.94
N PHE A 541 2.27 11.67 5.72
CA PHE A 541 3.39 12.60 5.89
C PHE A 541 4.71 11.84 5.78
N ASP A 542 5.81 12.53 5.48
CA ASP A 542 7.14 11.89 5.48
C ASP A 542 7.47 11.46 6.92
N TYR A 543 7.21 12.35 7.89
CA TYR A 543 7.46 12.11 9.31
C TYR A 543 6.23 12.40 10.18
N MET A 544 6.06 11.65 11.27
CA MET A 544 4.99 11.87 12.23
C MET A 544 5.54 11.89 13.65
N GLY A 545 5.11 12.88 14.43
CA GLY A 545 5.25 12.89 15.88
C GLY A 545 3.95 12.41 16.51
N VAL A 546 4.00 11.35 17.31
CA VAL A 546 2.82 10.79 17.98
C VAL A 546 2.97 10.98 19.48
N ILE A 547 2.02 11.69 20.08
CA ILE A 547 1.86 11.75 21.53
C ILE A 547 0.90 10.62 21.91
N PHE A 548 1.45 9.57 22.50
CA PHE A 548 0.68 8.45 23.01
C PHE A 548 0.12 8.81 24.39
N GLY A 549 -1.19 9.03 24.42
CA GLY A 549 -1.91 9.49 25.60
C GLY A 549 -2.06 8.42 26.67
N ASN A 550 -2.67 8.80 27.79
CA ASN A 550 -2.93 7.92 28.93
C ASN A 550 -4.37 7.36 28.93
N ASP A 551 -5.08 7.44 27.81
CA ASP A 551 -6.39 6.82 27.60
C ASP A 551 -6.31 5.32 27.29
N LEU A 552 -5.19 4.86 26.75
CA LEU A 552 -4.85 3.45 26.55
C LEU A 552 -3.48 3.19 27.19
N VAL A 553 -3.41 2.26 28.13
CA VAL A 553 -2.17 1.92 28.83
C VAL A 553 -1.93 0.41 28.83
N TYR A 554 -0.66 0.01 28.92
CA TYR A 554 -0.27 -1.38 29.03
C TYR A 554 -0.08 -1.76 30.50
N ASP A 555 -0.95 -2.64 31.01
CA ASP A 555 -0.82 -3.21 32.35
C ASP A 555 0.20 -4.35 32.30
N LYS A 556 1.42 -4.08 32.77
CA LYS A 556 2.52 -5.07 32.83
C LYS A 556 2.23 -6.23 33.77
N VAL A 557 1.48 -5.99 34.85
CA VAL A 557 1.19 -7.03 35.86
C VAL A 557 0.27 -8.09 35.27
N ASN A 558 -0.77 -7.65 34.56
CA ASN A 558 -1.74 -8.54 33.93
C ASN A 558 -1.45 -8.82 32.44
N ASN A 559 -0.35 -8.28 31.90
CA ASN A 559 0.12 -8.44 30.52
C ASN A 559 -1.00 -8.14 29.48
N LYS A 560 -1.74 -7.04 29.68
CA LYS A 560 -2.90 -6.69 28.86
C LYS A 560 -3.03 -5.18 28.62
N TRP A 561 -3.69 -4.83 27.52
CA TRP A 561 -4.11 -3.46 27.24
C TRP A 561 -5.33 -3.07 28.08
N VAL A 562 -5.29 -1.89 28.69
CA VAL A 562 -6.35 -1.35 29.55
C VAL A 562 -6.70 0.06 29.09
N ALA A 563 -7.98 0.33 28.89
CA ALA A 563 -8.47 1.67 28.61
C ALA A 563 -8.75 2.42 29.92
N LYS A 564 -8.32 3.68 30.00
CA LYS A 564 -8.62 4.65 31.06
C LYS A 564 -9.63 5.65 30.53
N ALA A 565 -10.90 5.29 30.59
CA ALA A 565 -11.99 6.10 30.01
C ALA A 565 -12.04 7.51 30.59
N GLU A 566 -11.67 7.68 31.86
CA GLU A 566 -11.52 8.96 32.56
C GLU A 566 -10.52 9.92 31.89
N ASN A 567 -9.50 9.38 31.20
CA ASN A 567 -8.42 10.15 30.59
C ASN A 567 -8.68 10.51 29.12
N SER A 568 -9.62 9.84 28.46
CA SER A 568 -10.03 10.24 27.11
C SER A 568 -10.92 11.50 27.20
N TYR A 569 -11.04 12.29 26.14
CA TYR A 569 -12.02 13.38 26.00
C TYR A 569 -13.01 13.07 24.87
N ASP A 570 -12.93 11.87 24.31
CA ASP A 570 -13.84 11.40 23.28
C ASP A 570 -15.13 10.84 23.89
N ILE A 571 -16.03 11.76 24.25
CA ILE A 571 -17.31 11.44 24.90
C ILE A 571 -18.13 10.45 24.04
N MET A 572 -18.12 10.63 22.72
CA MET A 572 -18.86 9.76 21.80
C MET A 572 -18.26 8.36 21.76
N ALA A 573 -16.93 8.23 21.73
CA ALA A 573 -16.25 6.94 21.71
C ALA A 573 -16.41 6.13 23.00
N LYS A 574 -16.47 6.81 24.15
CA LYS A 574 -16.60 6.17 25.48
C LYS A 574 -18.02 5.70 25.79
N SER A 575 -19.03 6.47 25.35
CA SER A 575 -20.42 6.23 25.74
C SER A 575 -20.90 4.86 25.22
N ASN A 576 -21.24 3.95 26.15
CA ASN A 576 -21.78 2.61 25.87
C ASN A 576 -20.91 1.74 24.93
N ASN A 577 -19.58 1.88 25.00
CA ASN A 577 -18.67 1.12 24.15
C ASN A 577 -17.98 -0.02 24.91
N GLU A 578 -18.57 -1.21 24.88
CA GLU A 578 -17.98 -2.43 25.45
C GLU A 578 -16.65 -2.84 24.80
N LYS A 579 -16.34 -2.29 23.61
CA LYS A 579 -15.11 -2.54 22.85
C LYS A 579 -14.15 -1.34 22.88
N PHE A 580 -14.20 -0.52 23.93
CA PHE A 580 -13.42 0.72 24.00
C PHE A 580 -11.90 0.49 23.90
N VAL A 581 -11.38 -0.60 24.46
CA VAL A 581 -9.96 -0.99 24.30
C VAL A 581 -9.62 -1.22 22.82
N GLU A 582 -10.42 -2.00 22.10
CA GLU A 582 -10.18 -2.29 20.68
C GLU A 582 -10.32 -1.06 19.81
N HIS A 583 -11.26 -0.17 20.17
CA HIS A 583 -11.39 1.13 19.53
C HIS A 583 -10.11 1.98 19.69
N LEU A 584 -9.58 2.11 20.90
CA LEU A 584 -8.34 2.87 21.14
C LEU A 584 -7.13 2.22 20.46
N LYS A 585 -7.03 0.89 20.44
CA LYS A 585 -6.00 0.18 19.66
C LYS A 585 -6.07 0.56 18.18
N ASN A 586 -7.27 0.60 17.57
CA ASN A 586 -7.44 1.06 16.20
C ASN A 586 -7.03 2.53 16.02
N VAL A 587 -7.38 3.41 16.98
CA VAL A 587 -6.95 4.81 16.98
C VAL A 587 -5.43 4.92 16.94
N TYR A 588 -4.72 4.25 17.84
CA TYR A 588 -3.26 4.30 17.87
C TYR A 588 -2.61 3.60 16.68
N ARG A 589 -3.19 2.50 16.17
CA ARG A 589 -2.77 1.89 14.90
C ARG A 589 -2.86 2.90 13.76
N VAL A 590 -3.95 3.65 13.68
CA VAL A 590 -4.15 4.71 12.68
C VAL A 590 -3.10 5.80 12.83
N LEU A 591 -2.78 6.27 14.04
CA LEU A 591 -1.80 7.35 14.27
C LEU A 591 -0.36 6.90 13.95
N LEU A 592 0.04 5.73 14.41
CA LEU A 592 1.39 5.18 14.26
C LEU A 592 1.72 4.79 12.81
N SER A 593 0.69 4.60 11.96
CA SER A 593 0.83 4.19 10.56
C SER A 593 0.61 5.32 9.54
N ARG A 594 0.79 6.60 9.90
CA ARG A 594 0.62 7.74 8.94
C ARG A 594 1.91 8.18 8.24
N ALA A 595 3.07 7.80 8.75
CA ALA A 595 4.36 8.23 8.23
C ALA A 595 4.88 7.34 7.09
N HIS A 596 5.52 7.94 6.09
CA HIS A 596 6.23 7.22 5.02
C HIS A 596 7.69 6.91 5.36
N LYS A 597 8.34 7.72 6.20
CA LYS A 597 9.79 7.59 6.49
C LYS A 597 10.08 7.38 7.96
N GLY A 598 9.44 8.14 8.86
CA GLY A 598 9.74 8.04 10.29
C GLY A 598 8.60 8.41 11.22
N CYS A 599 8.50 7.69 12.34
CA CYS A 599 7.52 7.87 13.40
C CYS A 599 8.25 8.03 14.73
N TYR A 600 8.08 9.20 15.35
CA TYR A 600 8.67 9.55 16.64
C TYR A 600 7.55 9.56 17.66
N VAL A 601 7.70 8.83 18.77
CA VAL A 601 6.63 8.64 19.74
C VAL A 601 7.07 9.10 21.12
N TYR A 602 6.26 9.94 21.75
CA TYR A 602 6.36 10.24 23.18
C TYR A 602 5.20 9.54 23.90
N PHE A 603 5.52 8.81 24.97
CA PHE A 603 4.53 8.12 25.81
C PHE A 603 4.34 8.86 27.12
N ILE A 604 3.08 9.16 27.45
CA ILE A 604 2.74 9.71 28.78
C ILE A 604 2.88 8.63 29.86
N ASP A 605 2.43 7.42 29.56
CA ASP A 605 2.52 6.29 30.49
C ASP A 605 3.83 5.52 30.32
N LYS A 606 4.64 5.46 31.40
CA LYS A 606 5.97 4.84 31.37
C LYS A 606 5.93 3.32 31.29
N ASP A 607 4.87 2.69 31.77
CA ASP A 607 4.71 1.25 31.61
C ASP A 607 4.48 0.86 30.15
N THR A 608 3.64 1.63 29.45
CA THR A 608 3.42 1.51 28.01
C THR A 608 4.69 1.78 27.22
N GLU A 609 5.46 2.82 27.61
CA GLU A 609 6.75 3.14 27.00
C GLU A 609 7.73 1.96 27.09
N GLU A 610 7.92 1.40 28.28
CA GLU A 610 8.80 0.26 28.52
C GLU A 610 8.33 -0.98 27.77
N PHE A 611 7.01 -1.20 27.67
CA PHE A 611 6.47 -2.28 26.87
C PHE A 611 6.85 -2.11 25.39
N PHE A 612 6.67 -0.93 24.80
CA PHE A 612 7.13 -0.67 23.43
C PHE A 612 8.65 -0.84 23.28
N LYS A 613 9.45 -0.33 24.23
CA LYS A 613 10.92 -0.51 24.24
C LYS A 613 11.29 -2.00 24.24
N SER A 614 10.59 -2.84 24.99
CA SER A 614 10.81 -4.30 25.03
C SER A 614 10.52 -5.01 23.70
N ARG A 615 9.79 -4.35 22.79
CA ARG A 615 9.39 -4.87 21.47
C ARG A 615 10.25 -4.30 20.34
N ILE A 616 11.39 -3.69 20.66
CA ILE A 616 12.38 -3.19 19.71
C ILE A 616 13.69 -3.91 19.99
N LYS A 617 14.25 -4.59 18.98
CA LYS A 617 15.57 -5.22 19.06
C LYS A 617 16.65 -4.21 18.69
N ILE A 618 17.41 -3.76 19.69
CA ILE A 618 18.72 -3.17 19.47
C ILE A 618 19.67 -4.35 19.28
N LEU A 619 20.04 -4.68 18.05
CA LEU A 619 21.16 -5.60 17.83
C LEU A 619 22.39 -4.95 18.45
N PHE A 620 22.82 -5.46 19.60
CA PHE A 620 24.21 -5.31 20.03
C PHE A 620 25.02 -6.20 19.08
N GLU A 621 25.97 -5.60 18.37
CA GLU A 621 27.03 -6.36 17.71
C GLU A 621 27.71 -7.19 18.81
N GLN A 622 27.47 -8.50 18.81
CA GLN A 622 28.31 -9.40 19.56
C GLN A 622 29.69 -9.32 18.91
N CYS A 623 30.63 -8.62 19.55
CA CYS A 623 32.04 -8.87 19.32
C CYS A 623 32.27 -10.38 19.46
N PRO A 624 32.93 -11.05 18.50
CA PRO A 624 33.32 -12.43 18.70
C PRO A 624 34.19 -12.51 19.95
N GLU A 625 33.76 -13.31 20.93
CA GLU A 625 34.58 -13.60 22.11
C GLU A 625 35.93 -14.13 21.63
N ASN A 626 36.98 -13.41 22.01
CA ASN A 626 38.36 -13.70 21.72
C ASN A 626 38.70 -15.17 21.98
N GLU A 627 39.42 -15.74 21.01
CA GLU A 627 40.22 -16.94 21.16
C GLU A 627 40.99 -16.91 22.48
N LYS A 628 40.78 -17.95 23.30
CA LYS A 628 41.66 -18.20 24.45
C LYS A 628 43.08 -18.45 23.93
N PRO A 629 44.11 -17.72 24.40
CA PRO A 629 45.48 -18.05 24.06
C PRO A 629 45.83 -19.41 24.68
N LYS A 630 46.31 -20.33 23.84
CA LYS A 630 46.96 -21.56 24.31
C LYS A 630 48.19 -21.15 25.13
N SER A 631 48.20 -21.49 26.41
CA SER A 631 49.39 -21.46 27.25
C SER A 631 50.42 -22.46 26.73
N ILE A 632 51.68 -22.03 26.79
CA ILE A 632 52.93 -22.71 26.43
C ILE A 632 53.00 -24.16 26.92
#